data_AF-A0AAV4H7U5-F1
#
_entry.id   AF-A0AAV4H7U5-F1
#
_cell.length_a   1.000
_cell.length_b   1.000
_cell.length_c   1.000
_cell.angle_alpha   90.00
_cell.angle_beta   90.00
_cell.angle_gamma   90.00
#
_symmetry.space_group_name_H-M   'P 1'
#
loop_
_entity.id
_entity.type
_entity.pdbx_description
1 polymer ?
#
loop_
_entity_poly.entity_id
_entity_poly.type
_entity_poly.pdbx_seq_one_letter_code
_entity_poly.pdbx_strand_id
1 'polypeptide(L)'
;LIQDDEARFNVADQNKDGSLDAAEYMAFFQPYDFPHMFEVEMAKTMKDFDKDKDGFVSKQEFIGDIFSLFIPHSFLRTIAEETSD
;
A
#
# COMPACT_ATOMS: atom_id res chain seq x y z
N LEU A 1 -4.83 -3.36 7.25
CA LEU A 1 -4.08 -4.60 7.53
C LEU A 1 -4.98 -5.82 7.34
N ILE A 2 -5.79 -6.26 8.31
CA ILE A 2 -6.57 -7.51 8.17
C ILE A 2 -7.57 -7.51 6.99
N GLN A 3 -8.32 -6.42 6.78
CA GLN A 3 -9.31 -6.33 5.70
C GLN A 3 -8.67 -6.21 4.30
N ASP A 4 -7.54 -5.51 4.19
CA ASP A 4 -6.87 -5.33 2.90
C ASP A 4 -6.19 -6.64 2.47
N ASP A 5 -5.75 -7.44 3.44
CA ASP A 5 -5.20 -8.77 3.17
C ASP A 5 -6.27 -9.79 2.76
N GLU A 6 -7.49 -9.70 3.27
CA GLU A 6 -8.61 -10.53 2.83
C GLU A 6 -8.99 -10.26 1.35
N ALA A 7 -9.02 -8.99 0.94
CA ALA A 7 -9.29 -8.63 -0.45
C ALA A 7 -8.19 -9.16 -1.39
N ARG A 8 -6.91 -9.03 -1.00
CA ARG A 8 -5.78 -9.57 -1.77
C ARG A 8 -5.82 -11.09 -1.83
N PHE A 9 -6.19 -11.75 -0.74
CA PHE A 9 -6.32 -13.21 -0.70
C PHE A 9 -7.37 -13.70 -1.71
N ASN A 10 -8.56 -13.08 -1.70
CA ASN A 10 -9.65 -13.45 -2.59
C ASN A 10 -9.34 -13.22 -4.09
N VAL A 11 -8.46 -12.26 -4.39
CA VAL A 11 -8.00 -12.03 -5.77
C VAL A 11 -6.89 -12.99 -6.15
N ALA A 12 -6.02 -13.37 -5.21
CA ALA A 12 -4.98 -14.37 -5.43
C ALA A 12 -5.55 -15.79 -5.60
N ASP A 13 -6.58 -16.15 -4.84
CA ASP A 13 -7.31 -17.42 -4.94
C ASP A 13 -8.19 -17.44 -6.21
N GLN A 14 -7.57 -17.78 -7.35
CA GLN A 14 -8.22 -17.80 -8.65
C GLN A 14 -9.17 -18.99 -8.78
N ASN A 15 -8.80 -20.11 -8.17
CA ASN A 15 -9.57 -21.35 -8.23
C ASN A 15 -10.77 -21.36 -7.26
N LYS A 16 -10.79 -20.46 -6.27
CA LYS A 16 -11.82 -20.24 -5.26
C LYS A 16 -12.04 -21.43 -4.33
N ASP A 17 -10.99 -22.17 -4.04
CA ASP A 17 -11.02 -23.30 -3.11
C ASP A 17 -10.79 -22.89 -1.64
N GLY A 18 -10.50 -21.61 -1.40
CA GLY A 18 -10.25 -21.06 -0.08
C GLY A 18 -8.83 -21.31 0.44
N SER A 19 -7.93 -21.76 -0.42
CA SER A 19 -6.49 -21.94 -0.18
C SER A 19 -5.70 -21.28 -1.30
N LEU A 20 -4.38 -21.14 -1.11
CA LEU A 20 -3.49 -20.66 -2.17
C LEU A 20 -2.55 -21.79 -2.56
N ASP A 21 -2.56 -22.16 -3.83
CA ASP A 21 -1.50 -22.98 -4.41
C ASP A 21 -0.18 -22.18 -4.53
N ALA A 22 0.89 -22.81 -5.05
CA ALA A 22 2.19 -22.16 -5.13
C ALA A 22 2.20 -20.89 -6.01
N ALA A 23 1.43 -20.87 -7.09
CA ALA A 23 1.34 -19.72 -7.98
C ALA A 23 0.49 -18.61 -7.34
N GLU A 24 -0.63 -18.98 -6.72
CA GLU A 24 -1.52 -18.05 -6.01
C GLU A 24 -0.82 -17.44 -4.78
N TYR A 25 -0.02 -18.23 -4.07
CA TYR A 25 0.81 -17.76 -2.96
C TYR A 25 1.85 -16.74 -3.45
N MET A 26 2.52 -17.02 -4.58
CA MET A 26 3.44 -16.04 -5.18
C MET A 26 2.70 -14.77 -5.62
N ALA A 27 1.51 -14.88 -6.19
CA ALA A 27 0.70 -13.73 -6.57
C ALA A 27 0.31 -12.87 -5.37
N PHE A 28 -0.02 -13.49 -4.23
CA PHE A 28 -0.32 -12.78 -3.00
C PHE A 28 0.90 -12.00 -2.45
N PHE A 29 2.09 -12.61 -2.46
CA PHE A 29 3.29 -12.00 -1.89
C PHE A 29 4.02 -11.05 -2.84
N GLN A 30 3.99 -11.30 -4.15
CA GLN A 30 4.67 -10.52 -5.18
C GLN A 30 3.67 -10.06 -6.26
N PRO A 31 2.65 -9.27 -5.89
CA PRO A 31 1.52 -8.94 -6.77
C PRO A 31 1.93 -8.22 -8.06
N TYR A 32 3.09 -7.55 -8.07
CA TYR A 32 3.62 -6.81 -9.23
C TYR A 32 4.02 -7.69 -10.42
N ASP A 33 4.21 -8.99 -10.22
CA ASP A 33 4.50 -9.94 -11.31
C ASP A 33 3.21 -10.56 -11.91
N PHE A 34 2.05 -10.26 -11.31
CA PHE A 34 0.79 -10.94 -11.61
C PHE A 34 -0.30 -9.91 -11.98
N PRO A 35 -0.64 -9.73 -13.28
CA PRO A 35 -1.55 -8.69 -13.73
C PRO A 35 -2.94 -8.68 -13.06
N HIS A 36 -3.46 -9.84 -12.65
CA HIS A 36 -4.75 -9.95 -11.96
C HIS A 36 -4.73 -9.35 -10.55
N MET A 37 -3.55 -9.15 -9.95
CA MET A 37 -3.39 -8.55 -8.63
C MET A 37 -3.26 -7.01 -8.67
N PHE A 38 -3.07 -6.43 -9.85
CA PHE A 38 -2.72 -5.01 -9.97
C PHE A 38 -3.83 -4.09 -9.44
N GLU A 39 -5.09 -4.41 -9.75
CA GLU A 39 -6.21 -3.57 -9.35
C GLU A 39 -6.36 -3.52 -7.82
N VAL A 40 -6.28 -4.67 -7.14
CA VAL A 40 -6.41 -4.74 -5.67
C VAL A 40 -5.22 -4.10 -4.96
N GLU A 41 -4.00 -4.28 -5.47
CA GLU A 41 -2.82 -3.64 -4.87
C GLU A 41 -2.80 -2.12 -5.13
N MET A 42 -3.28 -1.67 -6.30
CA MET A 42 -3.42 -0.25 -6.60
C MET A 42 -4.51 0.39 -5.76
N ALA A 43 -5.67 -0.25 -5.60
CA ALA A 43 -6.75 0.26 -4.76
C ALA A 43 -6.31 0.42 -3.29
N LYS A 44 -5.55 -0.55 -2.77
CA LYS A 44 -4.92 -0.47 -1.45
C LYS A 44 -3.94 0.71 -1.38
N THR A 45 -3.04 0.82 -2.36
CA THR A 45 -2.04 1.91 -2.42
C THR A 45 -2.72 3.28 -2.49
N MET A 46 -3.71 3.45 -3.35
CA MET A 46 -4.47 4.70 -3.46
C MET A 46 -5.17 5.04 -2.15
N LYS A 47 -5.83 4.07 -1.50
CA LYS A 47 -6.45 4.27 -0.18
C LYS A 47 -5.44 4.72 0.88
N ASP A 48 -4.21 4.24 0.79
CA ASP A 48 -3.15 4.60 1.72
C ASP A 48 -2.60 6.00 1.45
N PHE A 49 -2.43 6.42 0.19
CA PHE A 49 -1.74 7.67 -0.18
C PHE A 49 -2.66 8.85 -0.53
N ASP A 50 -3.80 8.61 -1.19
CA ASP A 50 -4.78 9.65 -1.60
C ASP A 50 -5.65 10.03 -0.40
N LYS A 51 -5.21 11.06 0.34
CA LYS A 51 -5.83 11.50 1.59
C LYS A 51 -7.04 12.39 1.32
N ASP A 52 -6.98 13.21 0.28
CA ASP A 52 -8.06 14.12 -0.08
C ASP A 52 -9.15 13.47 -0.95
N LYS A 53 -8.90 12.26 -1.45
CA LYS A 53 -9.80 11.40 -2.22
C LYS A 53 -10.17 12.02 -3.57
N ASP A 54 -9.27 12.76 -4.18
CA ASP A 54 -9.45 13.32 -5.51
C ASP A 54 -9.17 12.30 -6.63
N GLY A 55 -8.67 11.12 -6.27
CA GLY A 55 -8.33 10.03 -7.18
C GLY A 55 -6.90 10.11 -7.71
N PHE A 56 -6.10 11.04 -7.23
CA PHE A 56 -4.70 11.21 -7.56
C PHE A 56 -3.85 11.20 -6.29
N VAL A 57 -2.54 11.00 -6.45
CA VAL A 57 -1.58 11.19 -5.35
C VAL A 57 -0.76 12.42 -5.67
N SER A 58 -1.01 13.49 -4.94
CA SER A 58 -0.25 14.73 -5.05
C SER A 58 1.18 14.54 -4.53
N LYS A 59 2.09 15.43 -4.94
CA LYS A 59 3.48 15.42 -4.44
C LYS A 59 3.52 15.55 -2.90
N GLN A 60 2.63 16.36 -2.35
CA GLN A 60 2.50 16.58 -0.91
C GLN A 60 2.10 15.30 -0.19
N GLU A 61 1.13 14.56 -0.71
CA GLU A 61 0.71 13.26 -0.15
C GLU A 61 1.81 12.21 -0.26
N PHE A 62 2.44 12.08 -1.43
CA PHE A 62 3.53 11.13 -1.65
C PHE A 62 4.70 11.35 -0.69
N ILE A 63 5.13 12.60 -0.54
CA ILE A 63 6.26 12.96 0.32
C ILE A 63 5.87 12.89 1.80
N GLY A 64 4.69 13.40 2.17
CA GLY A 64 4.20 13.38 3.54
C GLY A 64 4.10 11.97 4.12
N ASP A 65 3.58 11.02 3.35
CA ASP A 65 3.46 9.62 3.78
C ASP A 65 4.80 8.86 3.72
N ILE A 66 5.68 9.14 2.74
CA ILE A 66 7.04 8.58 2.76
C ILE A 66 7.79 9.00 4.02
N PHE A 67 7.68 10.27 4.42
CA PHE A 67 8.26 10.73 5.69
C PHE A 67 7.63 10.03 6.90
N SER A 68 6.33 9.80 6.90
CA SER A 68 5.63 9.07 7.97
C SER A 68 6.02 7.59 8.06
N LEU A 69 6.30 6.94 6.93
CA LEU A 69 6.66 5.53 6.84
C LEU A 69 8.14 5.24 7.11
N PHE A 70 9.04 6.13 6.70
CA PHE A 70 10.50 5.93 6.82
C PHE A 70 11.13 6.64 8.01
N ILE A 71 10.48 7.64 8.61
CA ILE A 71 11.05 8.43 9.71
C ILE A 71 10.17 8.25 10.96
N PRO A 72 10.72 7.67 12.05
CA PRO A 72 10.01 7.57 13.31
C PRO A 72 9.49 8.94 13.75
N HIS A 73 8.29 8.99 14.32
CA HIS A 73 7.65 10.25 14.75
C HIS A 73 8.54 11.07 15.71
N SER A 74 9.45 10.43 16.45
CA SER A 74 10.45 11.10 17.29
C SER A 74 11.51 11.90 16.52
N PHE A 75 11.81 11.53 15.27
CA PHE A 75 12.77 12.23 14.40
C PHE A 75 12.13 13.37 13.60
N LEU A 76 10.81 13.33 13.36
CA LEU A 76 10.08 14.38 12.62
C LEU A 76 10.12 15.74 13.34
N ARG A 77 10.16 15.74 14.68
CA ARG A 77 10.26 16.97 15.48
C ARG A 77 11.59 17.71 15.23
N THR A 78 12.68 16.95 15.10
CA THR A 78 14.03 17.50 14.91
C THR A 78 14.18 18.18 13.56
N ILE A 79 13.67 17.58 12.49
CA ILE A 79 13.75 18.18 11.14
C ILE A 79 12.82 19.39 10.98
N ALA A 80 11.65 19.40 11.63
CA ALA A 80 10.74 20.54 11.56
C ALA A 80 11.30 21.78 12.27
N GLU A 81 12.07 21.59 13.35
CA GLU A 81 12.77 22.65 14.06
C GLU A 81 13.97 23.19 13.25
N GLU A 82 14.71 22.32 12.54
CA GLU A 82 15.85 22.75 11.68
C GLU A 82 15.46 23.47 10.39
N THR A 83 14.26 23.24 9.85
CA THR A 83 13.77 23.93 8.63
C THR A 83 12.99 25.23 8.91
N SER A 84 12.95 25.66 10.17
CA SER A 84 12.23 26.86 10.61
C SER A 84 13.07 28.15 10.66
N ASP A 85 14.32 28.10 10.18
CA ASP A 85 15.24 29.24 9.98
C ASP A 85 15.40 29.59 8.48
#